data_AF-A0A9X9F6S8-F1
#
_entry.id   AF-A0A9X9F6S8-F1
#
_cell.length_a   1.000
_cell.length_b   1.000
_cell.length_c   1.000
_cell.angle_alpha   90.00
_cell.angle_beta   90.00
_cell.angle_gamma   90.00
#
_symmetry.space_group_name_H-M   'P 1'
#
loop_
_entity.id
_entity.type
_entity.pdbx_description
1 polymer ?
#
loop_
_entity_poly.entity_id
_entity_poly.type
_entity_poly.pdbx_seq_one_letter_code
_entity_poly.pdbx_strand_id
1 'polypeptide(L)'
;MLDVDFLKIRNHDGSQDNGFEELICQLAHLSRPKNADYFVRKEGAGGDAGVECYWKLLDGTEHAWQAKFFTESIKDNQWVQISKSVETALEKHPKITKYYVCLPRDWTDSRKTGVNGKVVNSAWDKWLEHVEKW
;
A
#
# COMPACT_ATOMS: atom_id res chain seq x y z
N MET A 1 7.93 -12.68 -21.60
CA MET A 1 7.43 -12.10 -20.34
C MET A 1 6.12 -11.42 -20.69
N LEU A 2 5.05 -11.64 -19.93
CA LEU A 2 3.80 -10.92 -20.13
C LEU A 2 3.96 -9.53 -19.53
N ASP A 3 3.78 -8.49 -20.35
CA ASP A 3 3.69 -7.12 -19.86
C ASP A 3 2.35 -6.94 -19.15
N VAL A 4 2.40 -6.66 -17.85
CA VAL A 4 1.22 -6.37 -17.03
C VAL A 4 0.97 -4.88 -17.07
N ASP A 5 -0.17 -4.49 -17.63
CA ASP A 5 -0.63 -3.10 -17.71
C ASP A 5 -1.77 -2.89 -16.70
N PHE A 6 -1.46 -2.31 -15.54
CA PHE A 6 -2.44 -2.05 -14.49
C PHE A 6 -3.51 -1.03 -14.89
N LEU A 7 -3.30 -0.22 -15.94
CA LEU A 7 -4.34 0.68 -16.48
C LEU A 7 -5.49 -0.10 -17.11
N LYS A 8 -5.28 -1.37 -17.44
CA LYS A 8 -6.29 -2.29 -17.99
C LYS A 8 -6.84 -3.24 -16.93
N ILE A 9 -6.58 -2.98 -15.64
CA ILE A 9 -7.17 -3.78 -14.58
C ILE A 9 -8.70 -3.74 -14.67
N ARG A 10 -9.31 -4.92 -14.52
CA ARG A 10 -10.76 -5.08 -14.63
C ARG A 10 -11.44 -4.30 -13.51
N ASN A 11 -12.50 -3.56 -13.84
CA ASN A 11 -13.36 -2.97 -12.82
C ASN A 11 -13.96 -4.06 -11.92
N HIS A 12 -13.95 -3.81 -10.63
CA HIS A 12 -14.66 -4.61 -9.63
C HIS A 12 -15.57 -3.66 -8.86
N ASP A 13 -16.82 -4.05 -8.63
CA ASP A 13 -17.79 -3.26 -7.85
C ASP A 13 -17.85 -1.77 -8.25
N GLY A 14 -17.73 -1.51 -9.55
CA GLY A 14 -17.90 -0.19 -10.16
C GLY A 14 -16.62 0.60 -10.43
N SER A 15 -15.43 0.19 -9.96
CA SER A 15 -14.19 0.97 -10.16
C SER A 15 -12.95 0.11 -10.44
N GLN A 16 -11.91 0.73 -11.01
CA GLN A 16 -10.58 0.11 -11.14
C GLN A 16 -9.85 0.07 -9.81
N ASP A 17 -10.07 1.05 -8.93
CA ASP A 17 -9.54 1.12 -7.57
C ASP A 17 -9.90 -0.15 -6.80
N ASN A 18 -11.20 -0.51 -6.78
CA ASN A 18 -11.69 -1.74 -6.17
C ASN A 18 -11.13 -2.99 -6.88
N GLY A 19 -10.91 -2.91 -8.20
CA GLY A 19 -10.27 -3.97 -8.97
C GLY A 19 -8.82 -4.22 -8.53
N PHE A 20 -8.10 -3.14 -8.25
CA PHE A 20 -6.73 -3.21 -7.75
C PHE A 20 -6.67 -3.65 -6.29
N GLU A 21 -7.56 -3.14 -5.43
CA GLU A 21 -7.71 -3.62 -4.05
C GLU A 21 -7.95 -5.13 -4.00
N GLU A 22 -8.85 -5.64 -4.85
CA GLU A 22 -9.12 -7.08 -4.92
C GLU A 22 -7.90 -7.87 -5.39
N LEU A 23 -7.19 -7.39 -6.41
CA LEU A 23 -5.94 -8.01 -6.83
C LEU A 23 -4.92 -8.08 -5.68
N ILE A 24 -4.75 -6.99 -4.93
CA ILE A 24 -3.82 -6.94 -3.79
C ILE A 24 -4.26 -7.91 -2.69
N CYS A 25 -5.56 -8.00 -2.38
CA CYS A 25 -6.07 -8.96 -1.41
C CYS A 25 -5.76 -10.41 -1.81
N GLN A 26 -5.93 -10.76 -3.08
CA GLN A 26 -5.61 -12.08 -3.60
C GLN A 26 -4.11 -12.38 -3.51
N LEU A 27 -3.26 -11.43 -3.91
CA LEU A 27 -1.80 -11.56 -3.82
C LEU A 27 -1.31 -11.67 -2.37
N ALA A 28 -1.89 -10.89 -1.45
CA ALA A 28 -1.60 -10.96 -0.02
C ALA A 28 -2.00 -12.32 0.57
N HIS A 29 -3.16 -12.86 0.17
CA HIS A 29 -3.61 -14.18 0.58
C HIS A 29 -2.66 -15.29 0.09
N LEU A 30 -2.19 -15.20 -1.16
CA LEU A 30 -1.22 -16.14 -1.71
C LEU A 30 0.17 -16.01 -1.05
N SER A 31 0.51 -14.83 -0.55
CA SER A 31 1.77 -14.53 0.14
C SER A 31 1.74 -14.93 1.62
N ARG A 32 1.26 -16.15 1.93
CA ARG A 32 1.05 -16.64 3.31
C ARG A 32 2.36 -16.64 4.13
N PRO A 33 2.42 -15.92 5.27
CA PRO A 33 3.55 -16.01 6.20
C PRO A 33 3.74 -17.41 6.78
N LYS A 34 4.98 -17.80 7.12
CA LYS A 34 5.29 -19.13 7.66
C LYS A 34 4.52 -19.45 8.97
N ASN A 35 4.36 -18.45 9.83
CA ASN A 35 3.65 -18.52 11.11
C ASN A 35 2.22 -17.96 11.02
N ALA A 36 1.60 -18.00 9.85
CA ALA A 36 0.23 -17.54 9.66
C ALA A 36 -0.77 -18.41 10.40
N ASP A 37 -1.72 -17.76 11.06
CA ASP A 37 -2.91 -18.36 11.64
C ASP A 37 -4.05 -18.29 10.60
N TYR A 38 -4.73 -17.15 10.52
CA TYR A 38 -5.83 -16.89 9.58
C TYR A 38 -5.68 -15.56 8.84
N PHE A 39 -6.35 -15.47 7.68
CA PHE A 39 -6.40 -14.28 6.83
C PHE A 39 -7.74 -13.57 7.01
N VAL A 40 -7.70 -12.23 7.02
CA VAL A 40 -8.89 -11.38 7.07
C VAL A 40 -8.86 -10.42 5.89
N ARG A 41 -9.92 -10.44 5.09
CA ARG A 41 -10.24 -9.42 4.09
C ARG A 41 -11.29 -8.49 4.68
N LYS A 42 -11.10 -7.18 4.54
CA LYS A 42 -12.09 -6.18 4.93
C LYS A 42 -12.93 -5.77 3.73
N GLU A 43 -14.17 -5.37 4.00
CA GLU A 43 -15.06 -4.82 2.99
C GLU A 43 -15.01 -3.29 3.06
N GLY A 44 -14.59 -2.66 1.95
CA GLY A 44 -14.38 -1.22 1.77
C GLY A 44 -15.56 -0.29 2.13
N ALA A 45 -16.75 -0.85 2.31
CA ALA A 45 -17.96 -0.07 2.61
C ALA A 45 -18.03 0.44 4.07
N GLY A 46 -17.17 -0.04 4.98
CA GLY A 46 -17.31 0.17 6.42
C GLY A 46 -16.22 0.99 7.12
N GLY A 47 -15.21 1.48 6.39
CA GLY A 47 -14.02 2.09 6.98
C GLY A 47 -13.02 1.02 7.37
N ASP A 48 -12.03 0.81 6.51
CA ASP A 48 -11.14 -0.36 6.54
C ASP A 48 -10.09 -0.33 7.66
N ALA A 49 -10.18 0.65 8.56
CA ALA A 49 -9.20 0.94 9.59
C ALA A 49 -7.77 1.06 9.01
N GLY A 50 -7.66 1.54 7.77
CA GLY A 50 -6.38 1.71 7.07
C GLY A 50 -5.77 0.43 6.51
N VAL A 51 -6.52 -0.67 6.36
CA VAL A 51 -6.03 -1.94 5.78
C VAL A 51 -7.10 -2.62 4.92
N GLU A 52 -6.76 -3.03 3.70
CA GLU A 52 -7.68 -3.84 2.88
C GLU A 52 -7.75 -5.29 3.37
N CYS A 53 -6.62 -5.81 3.83
CA CYS A 53 -6.52 -7.15 4.39
C CYS A 53 -5.32 -7.30 5.31
N TYR A 54 -5.33 -8.35 6.12
CA TYR A 54 -4.20 -8.71 6.96
C TYR A 54 -4.15 -10.21 7.25
N TRP A 55 -2.94 -10.69 7.50
CA TRP A 55 -2.69 -11.99 8.12
C TRP A 55 -2.54 -11.80 9.63
N LYS A 56 -3.32 -12.56 10.41
CA LYS A 56 -3.02 -12.79 11.82
C LYS A 56 -2.00 -13.92 11.93
N LEU A 57 -0.98 -13.72 12.76
CA LEU A 57 0.05 -14.72 13.01
C LEU A 57 -0.22 -15.44 14.32
N LEU A 58 0.36 -16.64 14.47
CA LEU A 58 0.19 -17.50 15.65
C LEU A 58 0.69 -16.86 16.96
N ASP A 59 1.64 -15.91 16.87
CA ASP A 59 2.11 -15.11 18.01
C ASP A 59 1.20 -13.91 18.33
N GLY A 60 0.11 -13.75 17.58
CA GLY A 60 -0.85 -12.67 17.71
C GLY A 60 -0.45 -11.37 17.01
N THR A 61 0.69 -11.31 16.32
CA THR A 61 1.09 -10.16 15.49
C THR A 61 0.38 -10.18 14.14
N GLU A 62 0.48 -9.07 13.40
CA GLU A 62 -0.24 -8.87 12.14
C GLU A 62 0.70 -8.39 11.03
N HIS A 63 0.51 -8.95 9.84
CA HIS A 63 1.00 -8.36 8.60
C HIS A 63 -0.20 -7.79 7.85
N ALA A 64 -0.15 -6.53 7.45
CA ALA A 64 -1.29 -5.83 6.87
C ALA A 64 -0.96 -5.15 5.55
N TRP A 65 -1.96 -5.06 4.66
CA TRP A 65 -1.85 -4.48 3.33
C TRP A 65 -2.85 -3.35 3.13
N GLN A 66 -2.39 -2.27 2.52
CA GLN A 66 -3.18 -1.17 2.00
C GLN A 66 -2.91 -1.02 0.51
N ALA A 67 -3.95 -0.96 -0.30
CA ALA A 67 -3.84 -0.66 -1.72
C ALA A 67 -4.22 0.80 -2.00
N LYS A 68 -3.54 1.44 -2.95
CA LYS A 68 -3.97 2.71 -3.54
C LYS A 68 -3.70 2.67 -5.04
N PHE A 69 -4.74 2.89 -5.85
CA PHE A 69 -4.62 2.87 -7.32
C PHE A 69 -4.10 4.21 -7.87
N PHE A 70 -2.86 4.55 -7.51
CA PHE A 70 -2.18 5.75 -7.98
C PHE A 70 -1.23 5.41 -9.13
N THR A 71 -1.70 5.60 -10.35
CA THR A 71 -0.98 5.22 -11.58
C THR A 71 0.10 6.22 -11.99
N GLU A 72 -0.07 7.48 -11.58
CA GLU A 72 0.87 8.58 -11.86
C GLU A 72 1.78 8.91 -10.67
N SER A 73 2.64 9.91 -10.83
CA SER A 73 3.45 10.48 -9.74
C SER A 73 2.59 10.90 -8.54
N ILE A 74 2.97 10.48 -7.32
CA ILE A 74 2.20 10.75 -6.09
C ILE A 74 2.21 12.25 -5.78
N LYS A 75 1.01 12.84 -5.77
CA LYS A 75 0.76 14.24 -5.43
C LYS A 75 0.54 14.40 -3.92
N ASP A 76 0.62 15.63 -3.43
CA ASP A 76 0.53 15.92 -1.99
C ASP A 76 -0.77 15.40 -1.36
N ASN A 77 -1.90 15.50 -2.06
CA ASN A 77 -3.17 14.95 -1.58
C ASN A 77 -3.19 13.42 -1.52
N GLN A 78 -2.42 12.73 -2.37
CA GLN A 78 -2.27 11.27 -2.35
C GLN A 78 -1.33 10.83 -1.22
N TRP A 79 -0.29 11.62 -0.93
CA TRP A 79 0.54 11.42 0.27
C TRP A 79 -0.27 11.55 1.55
N VAL A 80 -1.14 12.55 1.66
CA VAL A 80 -2.06 12.69 2.80
C VAL A 80 -2.96 11.46 2.95
N GLN A 81 -3.46 10.91 1.84
CA GLN A 81 -4.27 9.68 1.89
C GLN A 81 -3.47 8.46 2.37
N ILE A 82 -2.22 8.32 1.94
CA ILE A 82 -1.34 7.23 2.39
C ILE A 82 -1.05 7.39 3.89
N SER A 83 -0.64 8.58 4.35
CA SER A 83 -0.40 8.85 5.77
C SER A 83 -1.61 8.52 6.62
N LYS A 84 -2.80 8.98 6.19
CA LYS A 84 -4.04 8.70 6.93
C LYS A 84 -4.31 7.21 7.05
N SER A 85 -4.08 6.42 6.00
CA SER A 85 -4.20 4.96 6.05
C SER A 85 -3.20 4.35 7.04
N VAL A 86 -1.92 4.75 6.99
CA VAL A 86 -0.88 4.24 7.90
C VAL A 86 -1.20 4.57 9.35
N GLU A 87 -1.49 5.83 9.66
CA GLU A 87 -1.81 6.31 11.01
C GLU A 87 -3.05 5.58 11.56
N THR A 88 -4.09 5.41 10.75
CA THR A 88 -5.29 4.67 11.15
C THR A 88 -4.97 3.20 11.42
N ALA A 89 -4.13 2.57 10.59
CA ALA A 89 -3.73 1.19 10.81
C ALA A 89 -2.92 1.02 12.09
N LEU A 90 -1.95 1.91 12.36
CA LEU A 90 -1.18 1.89 13.60
C LEU A 90 -2.07 2.08 14.84
N GLU A 91 -3.09 2.94 14.77
CA GLU A 91 -4.05 3.15 15.86
C GLU A 91 -4.95 1.93 16.08
N LYS A 92 -5.53 1.38 15.01
CA LYS A 92 -6.58 0.36 15.08
C LYS A 92 -6.04 -1.07 15.12
N HIS A 93 -4.81 -1.28 14.70
CA HIS A 93 -4.14 -2.58 14.65
C HIS A 93 -2.78 -2.52 15.40
N PRO A 94 -2.79 -2.38 16.74
CA PRO A 94 -1.59 -2.15 17.55
C PRO A 94 -0.58 -3.32 17.56
N LYS A 95 -0.91 -4.45 16.93
CA LYS A 95 -0.05 -5.63 16.82
C LYS A 95 0.55 -5.82 15.42
N ILE A 96 0.42 -4.83 14.53
CA ILE A 96 1.07 -4.85 13.23
C ILE A 96 2.59 -4.85 13.41
N THR A 97 3.25 -5.79 12.74
CA THR A 97 4.70 -5.87 12.64
C THR A 97 5.20 -5.65 11.21
N LYS A 98 4.32 -5.78 10.21
CA LYS A 98 4.59 -5.41 8.82
C LYS A 98 3.38 -4.73 8.20
N TYR A 99 3.62 -3.61 7.54
CA TYR A 99 2.61 -2.86 6.82
C TYR A 99 3.07 -2.63 5.37
N TYR A 100 2.25 -3.06 4.42
CA TYR A 100 2.56 -3.00 2.99
C TYR A 100 1.66 -1.98 2.32
N VAL A 101 2.25 -0.95 1.72
CA VAL A 101 1.55 -0.01 0.83
C VAL A 101 1.77 -0.45 -0.62
N CYS A 102 0.70 -0.83 -1.29
CA CYS A 102 0.71 -1.34 -2.66
C CYS A 102 0.23 -0.27 -3.64
N LEU A 103 1.06 0.02 -4.64
CA LEU A 103 0.78 0.97 -5.71
C LEU A 103 0.97 0.27 -7.07
N PRO A 104 0.19 0.61 -8.12
CA PRO A 104 0.30 0.01 -9.45
C PRO A 104 1.47 0.59 -10.26
N ARG A 105 2.61 0.84 -9.60
CA ARG A 105 3.78 1.51 -10.20
C ARG A 105 5.03 1.29 -9.38
N ASP A 106 6.17 1.45 -10.05
CA ASP A 106 7.47 1.44 -9.40
C ASP A 106 7.80 2.77 -8.72
N TRP A 107 8.61 2.68 -7.67
CA TRP A 107 9.24 3.82 -7.03
C TRP A 107 10.28 4.41 -7.97
N THR A 108 10.21 5.72 -8.20
CA THR A 108 11.29 6.43 -8.89
C THR A 108 12.40 6.68 -7.88
N ASP A 109 13.56 6.05 -8.09
CA ASP A 109 14.81 6.39 -7.38
C ASP A 109 15.75 7.06 -8.38
N SER A 110 15.59 8.38 -8.52
CA SER A 110 16.27 9.09 -9.60
C SER A 110 17.77 9.23 -9.35
N ARG A 111 18.25 9.19 -8.10
CA ARG A 111 19.64 9.51 -7.65
C ARG A 111 20.28 10.69 -8.41
N LYS A 112 19.47 11.59 -8.97
CA LYS A 112 19.90 12.62 -9.92
C LYS A 112 20.01 13.95 -9.20
N THR A 113 21.12 14.64 -9.46
CA THR A 113 21.30 16.04 -9.10
C THR A 113 20.66 16.88 -10.19
N GLY A 114 19.70 17.73 -9.82
CA GLY A 114 19.07 18.68 -10.72
C GLY A 114 20.05 19.77 -11.19
N VAL A 115 19.62 20.55 -12.18
CA VAL A 115 20.41 21.57 -12.91
C VAL A 115 21.11 22.59 -12.00
N ASN A 116 20.61 22.78 -10.76
CA ASN A 116 21.15 23.73 -9.78
C ASN A 116 21.90 23.06 -8.60
N GLY A 117 22.36 21.82 -8.73
CA GLY A 117 23.02 21.11 -7.63
C GLY A 117 22.08 20.58 -6.54
N LYS A 118 20.75 20.84 -6.67
CA LYS A 118 19.73 20.29 -5.76
C LYS A 118 19.42 18.85 -6.12
N VAL A 119 19.49 17.95 -5.15
CA VAL A 119 19.01 16.57 -5.30
C VAL A 119 17.54 16.61 -5.71
N VAL A 120 17.19 15.86 -6.76
CA VAL A 120 15.78 15.69 -7.16
C VAL A 120 15.11 14.85 -6.08
N ASN A 121 14.24 15.47 -5.27
CA ASN A 121 13.44 14.77 -4.26
C ASN A 121 12.54 13.76 -4.98
N SER A 122 12.92 12.48 -4.89
CA SER A 122 12.29 11.38 -5.59
C SER A 122 11.05 10.89 -4.83
N ALA A 123 10.25 10.01 -5.45
CA ALA A 123 9.11 9.43 -4.74
C ALA A 123 9.58 8.61 -3.51
N TRP A 124 10.79 8.03 -3.60
CA TRP A 124 11.40 7.28 -2.52
C TRP A 124 11.89 8.18 -1.38
N ASP A 125 12.49 9.34 -1.68
CA ASP A 125 12.91 10.30 -0.64
C ASP A 125 11.71 10.80 0.16
N LYS A 126 10.61 11.16 -0.54
CA LYS A 126 9.34 11.50 0.13
C LYS A 126 8.81 10.35 0.97
N TRP A 127 8.88 9.11 0.47
CA TRP A 127 8.47 7.93 1.26
C TRP A 127 9.24 7.84 2.58
N LEU A 128 10.56 8.01 2.55
CA LEU A 128 11.40 7.99 3.75
C LEU A 128 11.04 9.14 4.72
N GLU A 129 10.81 10.35 4.22
CA GLU A 129 10.34 11.49 5.05
C GLU A 129 8.99 11.19 5.72
N HIS A 130 8.13 10.40 5.09
CA HIS A 130 6.85 9.98 5.65
C HIS A 130 7.03 8.84 6.67
N VAL A 131 7.90 7.88 6.40
CA VAL A 131 8.23 6.79 7.34
C VAL A 131 8.81 7.32 8.65
N GLU A 132 9.62 8.38 8.63
CA GLU A 132 10.14 9.00 9.86
C GLU A 132 9.06 9.69 10.72
N LYS A 133 7.91 10.03 10.12
CA LYS A 133 6.80 10.71 10.82
C LYS A 133 5.83 9.73 11.48
N TRP A 134 5.78 8.49 11.03
CA TRP A 134 4.89 7.44 11.52
C TRP A 134 5.58 6.61 12.61
#